data_AF-A0A382ZJ32-F1
#
_entry.id   AF-A0A382ZJ32-F1
#
_cell.length_a   1.000
_cell.length_b   1.000
_cell.length_c   1.000
_cell.angle_alpha   90.00
_cell.angle_beta   90.00
_cell.angle_gamma   90.00
#
_symmetry.space_group_name_H-M   'P 1'
#
loop_
_entity.id
_entity.type
_entity.pdbx_description
1 polymer ?
#
loop_
_entity_poly.entity_id
_entity_poly.type
_entity_poly.pdbx_seq_one_letter_code
_entity_poly.pdbx_strand_id
1 'polypeptide(L)'
;MSDLTRSADMFLVGLSYPEVFPILDLLANEVTRHKMWLAYKRRGGRKNIAVLEELLVLRNEAARLLGYANVAEYEIEIKMARIPQNVTAFYQKLQPLVRRKALRDYEELDAAKQRETGSTGLKPWDTSYYMNVLRREQYSVDVEELREYFPLDRVMEGLFSITQSLYGITYKEVPAVDDSASRPLWHPDVRLYQVWDDASGERLGDFYLDLHPRLDKYGHAAQWGLAQHKRWSDGRVTRPVAALVCNFTKPTDEKPS
;
A
#
# COMPACT_ATOMS: atom_id res chain seq x y z
N MET A 1 7.15 19.09 2.94
CA MET A 1 6.78 19.42 1.55
C MET A 1 7.95 20.10 0.84
N SER A 2 9.19 19.58 0.94
CA SER A 2 10.40 20.26 0.45
C SER A 2 10.72 20.03 -1.03
N ASP A 3 10.11 19.04 -1.68
CA ASP A 3 10.58 18.56 -3.00
C ASP A 3 9.53 18.75 -4.12
N LEU A 4 8.50 19.56 -3.89
CA LEU A 4 7.50 19.84 -4.93
C LEU A 4 8.12 20.72 -6.02
N THR A 5 7.96 20.29 -7.29
CA THR A 5 8.46 21.05 -8.43
C THR A 5 7.74 22.40 -8.49
N ARG A 6 8.49 23.50 -8.37
CA ARG A 6 7.94 24.85 -8.46
C ARG A 6 7.77 25.26 -9.92
N SER A 7 6.60 25.79 -10.25
CA SER A 7 6.28 26.38 -11.55
C SER A 7 5.71 27.79 -11.31
N ALA A 8 6.58 28.81 -11.44
CA ALA A 8 6.29 30.19 -11.05
C ALA A 8 5.84 30.30 -9.58
N ASP A 9 4.63 30.79 -9.33
CA ASP A 9 4.05 30.95 -7.99
C ASP A 9 3.23 29.73 -7.53
N MET A 10 3.31 28.62 -8.27
CA MET A 10 2.59 27.38 -7.97
C MET A 10 3.55 26.23 -7.70
N PHE A 11 3.07 25.25 -6.93
CA PHE A 11 3.72 23.96 -6.76
C PHE A 11 2.97 22.94 -7.62
N LEU A 12 3.71 22.18 -8.43
CA LEU A 12 3.17 21.02 -9.12
C LEU A 12 3.01 19.89 -8.10
N VAL A 13 1.79 19.38 -8.00
CA VAL A 13 1.48 18.20 -7.19
C VAL A 13 0.89 17.12 -8.10
N GLY A 14 1.55 15.97 -8.11
CA GLY A 14 1.13 14.76 -8.79
C GLY A 14 -0.01 14.04 -8.09
N LEU A 15 -0.39 12.89 -8.67
CA LEU A 15 -1.47 12.03 -8.17
C LEU A 15 -0.96 10.71 -7.59
N SER A 16 0.30 10.70 -7.15
CA SER A 16 0.96 9.59 -6.46
C SER A 16 0.49 9.53 -4.99
N TYR A 17 0.59 8.35 -4.35
CA TYR A 17 0.12 8.16 -2.98
C TYR A 17 0.83 9.11 -1.98
N PRO A 18 2.17 9.27 -2.03
CA PRO A 18 2.89 10.18 -1.13
C PRO A 18 2.49 11.66 -1.25
N GLU A 19 1.86 12.07 -2.36
CA GLU A 19 1.44 13.45 -2.58
C GLU A 19 -0.05 13.66 -2.28
N VAL A 20 -0.91 12.73 -2.71
CA VAL A 20 -2.37 12.84 -2.57
C VAL A 20 -2.80 12.73 -1.11
N PHE A 21 -2.31 11.72 -0.39
CA PHE A 21 -2.81 11.44 0.96
C PHE A 21 -2.46 12.55 1.95
N PRO A 22 -1.22 13.06 2.06
CA PRO A 22 -0.93 14.16 2.96
C PRO A 22 -1.79 15.41 2.72
N ILE A 23 -2.15 15.71 1.47
CA ILE A 23 -3.05 16.83 1.16
C ILE A 23 -4.47 16.56 1.66
N LEU A 24 -5.01 15.36 1.44
CA LEU A 24 -6.36 15.01 1.92
C LEU A 24 -6.43 14.87 3.45
N ASP A 25 -5.31 14.48 4.06
CA ASP A 25 -5.20 14.11 5.47
C ASP A 25 -4.88 15.32 6.37
N LEU A 26 -4.08 16.28 5.89
CA LEU A 26 -3.49 17.32 6.73
C LEU A 26 -3.83 18.74 6.29
N LEU A 27 -4.15 18.98 5.02
CA LEU A 27 -4.31 20.34 4.51
C LEU A 27 -5.69 20.91 4.88
N ALA A 28 -5.72 21.96 5.71
CA ALA A 28 -6.95 22.60 6.19
C ALA A 28 -7.81 23.23 5.07
N ASN A 29 -7.20 23.62 3.94
CA ASN A 29 -7.90 24.24 2.83
C ASN A 29 -8.83 23.25 2.08
N GLU A 30 -10.14 23.31 2.34
CA GLU A 30 -11.15 22.43 1.74
C GLU A 30 -11.15 22.49 0.20
N VAL A 31 -10.99 23.68 -0.39
CA VAL A 31 -10.96 23.85 -1.86
C VAL A 31 -9.84 23.03 -2.48
N THR A 32 -8.67 22.99 -1.84
CA THR A 32 -7.51 22.23 -2.30
C THR A 32 -7.75 20.73 -2.12
N ARG A 33 -8.29 20.30 -0.97
CA ARG A 33 -8.69 18.90 -0.75
C ARG A 33 -9.69 18.43 -1.80
N HIS A 34 -10.71 19.23 -2.10
CA HIS A 34 -11.71 18.92 -3.11
C HIS A 34 -11.08 18.79 -4.51
N LYS A 35 -10.24 19.76 -4.93
CA LYS A 35 -9.54 19.68 -6.23
C LYS A 35 -8.67 18.44 -6.32
N MET A 36 -7.90 18.13 -5.28
CA MET A 36 -7.03 16.95 -5.22
C MET A 36 -7.86 15.65 -5.28
N TRP A 37 -8.89 15.53 -4.44
CA TRP A 37 -9.78 14.38 -4.43
C TRP A 37 -10.43 14.14 -5.78
N LEU A 38 -10.94 15.20 -6.42
CA LEU A 38 -11.62 15.10 -7.71
C LEU A 38 -10.66 14.70 -8.83
N ALA A 39 -9.46 15.29 -8.89
CA ALA A 39 -8.43 14.92 -9.84
C ALA A 39 -8.02 13.45 -9.66
N TYR A 40 -7.82 13.02 -8.41
CA TYR A 40 -7.45 11.66 -8.08
C TYR A 40 -8.53 10.62 -8.44
N LYS A 41 -9.80 10.91 -8.16
CA LYS A 41 -10.93 10.01 -8.44
C LYS A 41 -11.35 9.97 -9.91
N ARG A 42 -10.96 10.96 -10.71
CA ARG A 42 -11.24 11.00 -12.16
C ARG A 42 -10.16 10.36 -13.04
N ARG A 43 -9.09 9.82 -12.46
CA ARG A 43 -8.04 9.10 -13.22
C ARG A 43 -8.65 7.97 -14.06
N GLY A 44 -8.11 7.76 -15.26
CA GLY A 44 -8.63 6.80 -16.25
C GLY A 44 -9.85 7.30 -17.04
N GLY A 45 -10.71 8.12 -16.41
CA GLY A 45 -11.83 8.82 -17.06
C GLY A 45 -12.73 7.91 -17.91
N ARG A 46 -13.26 8.46 -19.01
CA ARG A 46 -14.15 7.74 -19.94
C ARG A 46 -13.48 6.53 -20.61
N LYS A 47 -12.16 6.60 -20.84
CA LYS A 47 -11.41 5.49 -21.47
C LYS A 47 -11.48 4.23 -20.60
N ASN A 48 -11.24 4.34 -19.30
CA ASN A 48 -11.33 3.20 -18.40
C ASN A 48 -12.77 2.71 -18.19
N ILE A 49 -13.76 3.61 -18.25
CA ILE A 49 -15.18 3.21 -18.16
C ILE A 49 -15.54 2.30 -19.35
N ALA A 50 -15.23 2.72 -20.58
CA ALA A 50 -15.50 1.92 -21.78
C ALA A 50 -14.81 0.56 -21.73
N VAL A 51 -13.53 0.52 -21.33
CA VAL A 51 -12.78 -0.74 -21.14
C VAL A 51 -13.43 -1.62 -20.07
N LEU A 52 -13.91 -1.04 -18.96
CA LEU A 52 -14.56 -1.81 -17.89
C LEU A 52 -15.89 -2.42 -18.36
N GLU A 53 -16.70 -1.68 -19.11
CA GLU A 53 -17.96 -2.18 -19.66
C GLU A 53 -17.73 -3.38 -20.59
N GLU A 54 -16.77 -3.26 -21.51
CA GLU A 54 -16.37 -4.36 -22.41
C GLU A 54 -15.83 -5.56 -21.61
N LEU A 55 -14.97 -5.31 -20.62
CA LEU A 55 -14.39 -6.35 -19.78
C LEU A 55 -15.44 -7.14 -18.99
N LEU A 56 -16.51 -6.50 -18.53
CA LEU A 56 -17.61 -7.18 -17.82
C LEU A 56 -18.38 -8.12 -18.75
N VAL A 57 -18.65 -7.71 -19.98
CA VAL A 57 -19.31 -8.53 -20.99
C VAL A 57 -18.44 -9.73 -21.35
N LEU A 58 -17.19 -9.50 -21.74
CA LEU A 58 -16.27 -10.54 -22.18
C LEU A 58 -15.96 -11.56 -21.09
N ARG A 59 -15.79 -11.11 -19.83
CA ARG A 59 -15.60 -12.03 -18.70
C ARG A 59 -16.81 -12.93 -18.46
N ASN A 60 -18.01 -12.38 -18.58
CA ASN A 60 -19.23 -13.17 -18.41
C ASN A 60 -19.44 -14.16 -19.56
N GLU A 61 -19.10 -13.77 -20.79
CA GLU A 61 -19.10 -14.67 -21.94
C GLU A 61 -18.09 -15.82 -21.76
N ALA A 62 -16.84 -15.50 -21.38
CA ALA A 62 -15.82 -16.50 -21.11
C ALA A 62 -16.24 -17.50 -20.02
N ALA A 63 -16.83 -17.01 -18.92
CA ALA A 63 -17.34 -17.88 -17.86
C ALA A 63 -18.44 -18.83 -18.35
N ARG A 64 -19.36 -18.33 -19.18
CA ARG A 64 -20.44 -19.16 -19.76
C ARG A 64 -19.92 -20.21 -20.72
N LEU A 65 -18.91 -19.89 -21.54
CA LEU A 65 -18.26 -20.86 -22.43
C LEU A 65 -17.60 -22.00 -21.66
N LEU A 66 -17.13 -21.73 -20.45
CA LEU A 66 -16.54 -22.72 -19.54
C LEU A 66 -17.58 -23.47 -18.68
N GLY A 67 -18.88 -23.19 -18.87
CA GLY A 67 -19.97 -23.89 -18.17
C GLY A 67 -20.43 -23.26 -16.86
N TYR A 68 -19.93 -22.07 -16.50
CA TYR A 68 -20.35 -21.35 -15.29
C TYR A 68 -21.51 -20.40 -15.60
N ALA A 69 -22.36 -20.10 -14.60
CA ALA A 69 -23.51 -19.21 -14.83
C ALA A 69 -23.09 -17.74 -15.04
N ASN A 70 -21.98 -17.33 -14.41
CA ASN A 70 -21.45 -15.98 -14.42
C ASN A 70 -19.97 -15.97 -14.02
N VAL A 71 -19.30 -14.81 -14.22
CA VAL A 71 -17.89 -14.61 -13.87
C VAL A 71 -17.59 -14.85 -12.38
N ALA A 72 -18.50 -14.53 -11.47
CA ALA A 72 -18.24 -14.65 -10.04
C ALA A 72 -18.11 -16.12 -9.62
N GLU A 73 -18.91 -17.02 -10.19
CA GLU A 73 -18.81 -18.47 -9.95
C GLU A 73 -17.49 -19.04 -10.48
N TYR A 74 -17.10 -18.65 -11.70
CA TYR A 74 -15.82 -19.06 -12.28
C TYR A 74 -14.63 -18.60 -11.41
N GLU A 75 -14.62 -17.32 -11.03
CA GLU A 75 -13.51 -16.71 -10.29
C GLU A 75 -13.35 -17.21 -8.86
N ILE A 76 -14.42 -17.70 -8.23
CA ILE A 76 -14.43 -18.02 -6.80
C ILE A 76 -14.20 -19.51 -6.49
N GLU A 77 -14.31 -20.39 -7.49
CA GLU A 77 -14.17 -21.84 -7.35
C GLU A 77 -12.85 -22.23 -6.66
N ILE A 78 -11.73 -21.63 -7.11
CA ILE A 78 -10.40 -21.87 -6.56
C ILE A 78 -10.10 -21.06 -5.29
N LYS A 79 -10.99 -20.14 -4.90
CA LYS A 79 -10.82 -19.27 -3.72
C LYS A 79 -11.39 -19.96 -2.49
N MET A 80 -10.92 -19.54 -1.30
CA MET A 80 -11.39 -20.11 -0.01
C MET A 80 -12.91 -20.01 0.18
N ALA A 81 -13.56 -18.99 -0.39
CA ALA A 81 -15.00 -18.78 -0.28
C ALA A 81 -15.84 -19.75 -1.13
N ARG A 82 -15.24 -20.45 -2.11
CA ARG A 82 -15.81 -21.49 -2.98
C ARG A 82 -16.97 -21.12 -3.90
N ILE A 83 -17.97 -20.39 -3.40
CA ILE A 83 -19.16 -19.99 -4.16
C ILE A 83 -19.55 -18.53 -3.85
N PRO A 84 -20.17 -17.79 -4.78
CA PRO A 84 -20.50 -16.37 -4.57
C PRO A 84 -21.46 -16.12 -3.40
N GLN A 85 -22.35 -17.07 -3.11
CA GLN A 85 -23.34 -16.99 -2.04
C GLN A 85 -22.69 -16.86 -0.67
N ASN A 86 -21.53 -17.50 -0.45
CA ASN A 86 -20.78 -17.38 0.80
C ASN A 86 -20.26 -15.95 1.01
N VAL A 87 -19.81 -15.29 -0.06
CA VAL A 87 -19.37 -13.89 -0.03
C VAL A 87 -20.55 -12.96 0.25
N THR A 88 -21.68 -13.17 -0.43
CA THR A 88 -22.90 -12.38 -0.22
C THR A 88 -23.40 -12.53 1.22
N ALA A 89 -23.50 -13.75 1.73
CA ALA A 89 -23.95 -14.03 3.09
C ALA A 89 -23.01 -13.41 4.14
N PHE A 90 -21.69 -13.48 3.90
CA PHE A 90 -20.70 -12.83 4.74
C PHE A 90 -20.94 -11.30 4.83
N TYR A 91 -21.10 -10.63 3.69
CA TYR A 91 -21.37 -9.18 3.68
C TYR A 91 -22.73 -8.83 4.29
N GLN A 92 -23.77 -9.62 4.05
CA GLN A 92 -25.10 -9.41 4.65
C GLN A 92 -25.05 -9.49 6.19
N LYS A 93 -24.22 -10.38 6.75
CA LYS A 93 -23.99 -10.46 8.20
C LYS A 93 -23.13 -9.30 8.71
N LEU A 94 -22.09 -8.90 7.98
CA LEU A 94 -21.11 -7.90 8.42
C LEU A 94 -21.66 -6.48 8.36
N GLN A 95 -22.35 -6.11 7.29
CA GLN A 95 -22.85 -4.75 7.04
C GLN A 95 -23.64 -4.14 8.21
N PRO A 96 -24.67 -4.79 8.79
CA PRO A 96 -25.41 -4.19 9.91
C PRO A 96 -24.54 -4.01 11.17
N LEU A 97 -23.54 -4.88 11.38
CA LEU A 97 -22.65 -4.77 12.53
C LEU A 97 -21.75 -3.54 12.41
N VAL A 98 -21.12 -3.34 11.25
CA VAL A 98 -20.22 -2.20 11.01
C VAL A 98 -20.98 -0.89 10.81
N ARG A 99 -22.20 -0.92 10.25
CA ARG A 99 -23.02 0.28 10.01
C ARG A 99 -23.33 1.04 11.30
N ARG A 100 -23.53 0.33 12.43
CA ARG A 100 -23.80 0.98 13.72
C ARG A 100 -22.65 1.87 14.18
N LYS A 101 -21.40 1.43 14.02
CA LYS A 101 -20.22 2.26 14.31
C LYS A 101 -20.03 3.32 13.24
N ALA A 102 -20.17 2.97 11.97
CA ALA A 102 -19.96 3.91 10.86
C ALA A 102 -20.90 5.13 10.90
N LEU A 103 -22.14 4.98 11.36
CA LEU A 103 -23.06 6.11 11.53
C LEU A 103 -22.61 7.06 12.65
N ARG A 104 -22.16 6.52 13.78
CA ARG A 104 -21.58 7.33 14.87
C ARG A 104 -20.32 8.06 14.43
N ASP A 105 -19.47 7.37 13.67
CA ASP A 105 -18.23 7.95 13.14
C ASP A 105 -18.54 9.09 12.18
N TYR A 106 -19.55 8.91 11.33
CA TYR A 106 -20.01 9.97 10.45
C TYR A 106 -20.54 11.18 11.24
N GLU A 107 -21.34 10.96 12.29
CA GLU A 107 -21.84 12.03 13.17
C GLU A 107 -20.70 12.78 13.88
N GLU A 108 -19.69 12.06 14.37
CA GLU A 108 -18.51 12.66 15.01
C GLU A 108 -17.70 13.52 14.02
N LEU A 109 -17.48 13.01 12.80
CA LEU A 109 -16.77 13.73 11.74
C LEU A 109 -17.55 14.97 11.28
N ASP A 110 -18.87 14.86 11.10
CA ASP A 110 -19.72 15.98 10.72
C ASP A 110 -19.77 17.05 11.83
N ALA A 111 -19.82 16.63 13.09
CA ALA A 111 -19.74 17.54 14.23
C ALA A 111 -18.37 18.25 14.30
N ALA A 112 -17.26 17.56 13.98
CA ALA A 112 -15.94 18.19 13.89
C ALA A 112 -15.91 19.27 12.79
N LYS A 113 -16.48 18.98 11.61
CA LYS A 113 -16.63 19.96 10.52
C LYS A 113 -17.47 21.16 10.95
N GLN A 114 -18.59 20.93 11.62
CA GLN A 114 -19.47 21.99 12.11
C GLN A 114 -18.74 22.89 13.11
N ARG A 115 -17.90 22.33 14.00
CA ARG A 115 -17.09 23.11 14.95
C ARG A 115 -16.06 24.01 14.26
N GLU A 116 -15.36 23.51 13.24
CA GLU A 116 -14.30 24.26 12.55
C GLU A 116 -14.85 25.27 11.55
N THR A 117 -15.89 24.92 10.81
CA THR A 117 -16.35 25.69 9.63
C THR A 117 -17.73 26.33 9.79
N GLY A 118 -18.50 25.94 10.82
CA GLY A 118 -19.90 26.33 10.96
C GLY A 118 -20.85 25.65 9.97
N SER A 119 -20.37 24.70 9.14
CA SER A 119 -21.15 23.99 8.12
C SER A 119 -21.27 22.50 8.39
N THR A 120 -22.45 21.93 8.11
CA THR A 120 -22.70 20.49 8.15
C THR A 120 -22.63 19.90 6.75
N GLY A 121 -22.60 18.57 6.66
CA GLY A 121 -22.54 17.85 5.41
C GLY A 121 -21.10 17.52 5.03
N LEU A 122 -20.55 16.54 5.73
CA LEU A 122 -19.28 15.90 5.42
C LEU A 122 -19.24 15.48 3.94
N LYS A 123 -18.21 15.91 3.22
CA LYS A 123 -17.96 15.53 1.84
C LYS A 123 -16.89 14.45 1.76
N PRO A 124 -16.79 13.69 0.66
CA PRO A 124 -15.79 12.62 0.53
C PRO A 124 -14.32 13.08 0.67
N TRP A 125 -14.02 14.37 0.43
CA TRP A 125 -12.69 14.96 0.61
C TRP A 125 -12.44 15.49 2.03
N ASP A 126 -13.43 15.43 2.91
CA ASP A 126 -13.34 15.88 4.30
C ASP A 126 -13.02 14.73 5.25
N THR A 127 -13.40 13.49 4.90
CA THR A 127 -13.34 12.33 5.78
C THR A 127 -11.96 12.14 6.41
N SER A 128 -10.90 12.09 5.61
CA SER A 128 -9.55 11.81 6.13
C SER A 128 -9.00 12.95 7.00
N TYR A 129 -9.24 14.20 6.58
CA TYR A 129 -8.88 15.38 7.35
C TYR A 129 -9.53 15.39 8.73
N TYR A 130 -10.86 15.21 8.81
CA TYR A 130 -11.54 15.19 10.11
C TYR A 130 -11.24 13.94 10.94
N MET A 131 -10.90 12.80 10.31
CA MET A 131 -10.36 11.66 11.05
C MET A 131 -9.04 12.02 11.76
N ASN A 132 -8.18 12.82 11.14
CA ASN A 132 -6.95 13.30 11.77
C ASN A 132 -7.21 14.39 12.83
N VAL A 133 -8.15 15.31 12.59
CA VAL A 133 -8.58 16.29 13.61
C VAL A 133 -9.08 15.58 14.86
N LEU A 134 -10.03 14.65 14.71
CA LEU A 134 -10.55 13.87 15.83
C LEU A 134 -9.48 13.02 16.50
N ARG A 135 -8.53 12.46 15.73
CA ARG A 135 -7.41 11.69 16.29
C ARG A 135 -6.56 12.55 17.23
N ARG A 136 -6.27 13.80 16.83
CA ARG A 136 -5.56 14.77 17.65
C ARG A 136 -6.37 15.21 18.87
N GLU A 137 -7.65 15.54 18.69
CA GLU A 137 -8.52 16.04 19.75
C GLU A 137 -8.85 14.98 20.81
N GLN A 138 -9.19 13.76 20.39
CA GLN A 138 -9.72 12.73 21.30
C GLN A 138 -8.64 11.82 21.87
N TYR A 139 -7.53 11.63 21.16
CA TYR A 139 -6.49 10.67 21.54
C TYR A 139 -5.13 11.34 21.77
N SER A 140 -5.01 12.65 21.59
CA SER A 140 -3.75 13.39 21.70
C SER A 140 -2.62 12.80 20.84
N VAL A 141 -2.97 12.19 19.70
CA VAL A 141 -2.01 11.63 18.77
C VAL A 141 -1.85 12.58 17.60
N ASP A 142 -0.70 13.26 17.53
CA ASP A 142 -0.27 13.97 16.33
C ASP A 142 0.57 13.05 15.45
N VAL A 143 0.08 12.78 14.24
CA VAL A 143 0.75 11.92 13.26
C VAL A 143 2.07 12.56 12.78
N GLU A 144 2.16 13.89 12.73
CA GLU A 144 3.42 14.55 12.32
C GLU A 144 4.49 14.46 13.42
N GLU A 145 4.11 14.60 14.68
CA GLU A 145 5.02 14.38 15.82
C GLU A 145 5.42 12.91 15.93
N LEU A 146 4.46 12.00 15.78
CA LEU A 146 4.71 10.56 15.83
C LEU A 146 5.74 10.14 14.78
N ARG A 147 5.70 10.73 13.59
CA ARG A 147 6.62 10.42 12.49
C ARG A 147 8.10 10.64 12.86
N GLU A 148 8.40 11.56 13.78
CA GLU A 148 9.77 11.80 14.26
C GLU A 148 10.35 10.59 15.02
N TYR A 149 9.49 9.73 15.57
CA TYR A 149 9.88 8.50 16.29
C TYR A 149 10.05 7.29 15.38
N PHE A 150 9.68 7.38 14.09
CA PHE A 150 9.75 6.27 13.14
C PHE A 150 10.66 6.58 11.93
N PRO A 151 11.93 6.97 12.14
CA PRO A 151 12.86 7.10 11.04
C PRO A 151 13.06 5.73 10.37
N LEU A 152 13.03 5.69 9.04
CA LEU A 152 12.92 4.44 8.27
C LEU A 152 13.98 3.40 8.65
N ASP A 153 15.24 3.80 8.83
CA ASP A 153 16.32 2.89 9.21
C ASP A 153 16.06 2.20 10.56
N ARG A 154 15.52 2.93 11.55
CA ARG A 154 15.16 2.36 12.86
C ARG A 154 13.96 1.43 12.76
N VAL A 155 13.00 1.76 11.89
CA VAL A 155 11.85 0.88 11.62
C VAL A 155 12.32 -0.43 10.99
N MET A 156 13.25 -0.35 10.03
CA MET A 156 13.81 -1.55 9.38
C MET A 156 14.64 -2.39 10.34
N GLU A 157 15.47 -1.78 11.20
CA GLU A 157 16.19 -2.46 12.28
C GLU A 157 15.23 -3.19 13.22
N GLY A 158 14.17 -2.53 13.66
CA GLY A 158 13.14 -3.12 14.53
C GLY A 158 12.39 -4.26 13.85
N LEU A 159 11.98 -4.08 12.59
CA LEU A 159 11.32 -5.11 11.79
C LEU A 159 12.21 -6.35 11.63
N PHE A 160 13.49 -6.16 11.33
CA PHE A 160 14.45 -7.25 11.25
C PHE A 160 14.61 -7.93 12.59
N SER A 161 14.82 -7.20 13.69
CA SER A 161 14.92 -7.77 15.03
C SER A 161 13.71 -8.65 15.40
N ILE A 162 12.49 -8.14 15.18
CA ILE A 162 11.26 -8.89 15.45
C ILE A 162 11.18 -10.16 14.63
N THR A 163 11.43 -10.08 13.32
CA THR A 163 11.29 -11.24 12.43
C THR A 163 12.42 -12.26 12.60
N GLN A 164 13.65 -11.82 12.88
CA GLN A 164 14.75 -12.70 13.25
C GLN A 164 14.42 -13.50 14.51
N SER A 165 13.95 -12.83 15.57
CA SER A 165 13.56 -13.47 16.83
C SER A 165 12.38 -14.42 16.65
N LEU A 166 11.34 -14.00 15.93
CA LEU A 166 10.13 -14.79 15.72
C LEU A 166 10.38 -16.07 14.91
N TYR A 167 11.26 -16.01 13.91
CA TYR A 167 11.48 -17.11 12.97
C TYR A 167 12.79 -17.87 13.17
N GLY A 168 13.69 -17.42 14.04
CA GLY A 168 15.02 -18.03 14.21
C GLY A 168 15.88 -17.90 12.95
N ILE A 169 15.87 -16.70 12.35
CA ILE A 169 16.61 -16.41 11.12
C ILE A 169 17.54 -15.22 11.32
N THR A 170 18.55 -15.12 10.48
CA THR A 170 19.47 -13.98 10.40
C THR A 170 19.47 -13.39 8.98
N TYR A 171 19.37 -12.06 8.90
CA TYR A 171 19.55 -11.33 7.65
C TYR A 171 21.01 -10.88 7.49
N LYS A 172 21.60 -11.14 6.33
CA LYS A 172 22.93 -10.66 5.96
C LYS A 172 22.82 -9.81 4.71
N GLU A 173 23.16 -8.54 4.82
CA GLU A 173 23.22 -7.66 3.66
C GLU A 173 24.38 -8.07 2.74
N VAL A 174 24.12 -8.08 1.43
CA VAL A 174 25.11 -8.35 0.39
C VAL A 174 25.61 -7.01 -0.15
N PRO A 175 26.90 -6.68 -0.02
CA PRO A 175 27.44 -5.43 -0.54
C PRO A 175 27.25 -5.29 -2.05
N ALA A 176 26.94 -4.08 -2.52
CA ALA A 176 26.65 -3.80 -3.93
C ALA A 176 27.84 -4.05 -4.90
N VAL A 177 29.07 -4.14 -4.37
CA VAL A 177 30.31 -4.36 -5.13
C VAL A 177 30.75 -5.83 -5.20
N ASP A 178 29.97 -6.74 -4.62
CA ASP A 178 30.27 -8.16 -4.66
C ASP A 178 29.85 -8.78 -6.01
N ASP A 179 30.70 -8.64 -7.02
CA ASP A 179 30.54 -9.28 -8.35
C ASP A 179 30.49 -10.83 -8.27
N SER A 180 30.82 -11.44 -7.12
CA SER A 180 30.68 -12.88 -6.91
C SER A 180 29.25 -13.30 -6.57
N ALA A 181 28.41 -12.36 -6.08
CA ALA A 181 26.99 -12.58 -5.91
C ALA A 181 26.31 -12.45 -7.28
N SER A 182 25.77 -13.56 -7.80
CA SER A 182 25.02 -13.66 -9.08
C SER A 182 23.66 -12.93 -9.06
N ARG A 183 23.59 -11.73 -8.49
CA ARG A 183 22.40 -10.98 -8.12
C ARG A 183 22.60 -9.47 -8.36
N PRO A 184 22.48 -9.01 -9.63
CA PRO A 184 22.61 -7.59 -9.94
C PRO A 184 21.48 -6.77 -9.32
N LEU A 185 21.81 -5.58 -8.82
CA LEU A 185 20.83 -4.58 -8.40
C LEU A 185 20.30 -3.83 -9.63
N TRP A 186 19.00 -3.55 -9.68
CA TRP A 186 18.41 -2.75 -10.77
C TRP A 186 18.46 -1.24 -10.52
N HIS A 187 18.79 -0.81 -9.30
CA HIS A 187 18.86 0.59 -8.92
C HIS A 187 19.81 0.75 -7.71
N PRO A 188 20.59 1.85 -7.61
CA PRO A 188 21.57 2.05 -6.53
C PRO A 188 20.96 2.09 -5.12
N ASP A 189 19.72 2.55 -4.99
CA ASP A 189 19.01 2.57 -3.70
C ASP A 189 18.44 1.19 -3.28
N VAL A 190 18.62 0.14 -4.11
CA VAL A 190 18.12 -1.21 -3.79
C VAL A 190 19.15 -1.95 -2.95
N ARG A 191 18.69 -2.60 -1.88
CA ARG A 191 19.55 -3.42 -1.01
C ARG A 191 19.20 -4.88 -1.17
N LEU A 192 20.19 -5.76 -1.15
CA LEU A 192 20.02 -7.20 -1.23
C LEU A 192 20.37 -7.85 0.11
N TYR A 193 19.50 -8.73 0.60
CA TYR A 193 19.71 -9.50 1.81
C TYR A 193 19.62 -10.99 1.52
N GLN A 194 20.51 -11.76 2.17
CA GLN A 194 20.41 -13.20 2.30
C GLN A 194 19.77 -13.54 3.64
N VAL A 195 18.88 -14.52 3.63
CA VAL A 195 18.22 -15.04 4.83
C VAL A 195 18.85 -16.38 5.19
N TRP A 196 19.27 -16.52 6.44
CA TRP A 196 19.93 -17.71 6.97
C TRP A 196 19.12 -18.26 8.14
N ASP A 197 19.02 -19.57 8.23
CA ASP A 197 18.43 -20.27 9.36
C ASP A 197 19.46 -20.39 10.49
N ASP A 198 19.11 -19.98 11.70
CA ASP A 198 20.07 -19.93 12.82
C ASP A 198 20.41 -21.34 13.34
N ALA A 199 19.47 -22.29 13.25
CA ALA A 199 19.64 -23.63 13.80
C ALA A 199 20.52 -24.53 12.92
N SER A 200 20.32 -24.48 11.60
CA SER A 200 21.03 -25.30 10.61
C SER A 200 22.20 -24.57 9.97
N GLY A 201 22.22 -23.24 10.01
CA GLY A 201 23.17 -22.41 9.25
C GLY A 201 22.89 -22.43 7.75
N GLU A 202 21.76 -22.96 7.28
CA GLU A 202 21.43 -23.01 5.86
C GLU A 202 20.93 -21.63 5.36
N ARG A 203 21.37 -21.20 4.18
CA ARG A 203 20.73 -20.09 3.48
C ARG A 203 19.35 -20.51 3.00
N LEU A 204 18.31 -19.84 3.49
CA LEU A 204 16.92 -20.06 3.14
C LEU A 204 16.55 -19.43 1.80
N GLY A 205 17.08 -18.25 1.51
CA GLY A 205 16.76 -17.50 0.28
C GLY A 205 17.28 -16.07 0.33
N ASP A 206 16.83 -15.28 -0.64
CA ASP A 206 17.24 -13.88 -0.79
C ASP A 206 16.03 -12.96 -0.92
N PHE A 207 16.20 -11.70 -0.56
CA PHE A 207 15.25 -10.68 -0.96
C PHE A 207 15.90 -9.32 -1.20
N TYR A 208 15.29 -8.56 -2.10
CA TYR A 208 15.62 -7.16 -2.36
C TYR A 208 14.69 -6.23 -1.59
N LEU A 209 15.22 -5.12 -1.11
CA LEU A 209 14.47 -3.99 -0.58
C LEU A 209 14.60 -2.79 -1.51
N ASP A 210 13.46 -2.32 -2.01
CA ASP A 210 13.36 -1.14 -2.87
C ASP A 210 12.36 -0.15 -2.27
N LEU A 211 12.83 0.73 -1.38
CA LEU A 211 11.96 1.46 -0.45
C LEU A 211 11.51 2.85 -0.91
N HIS A 212 12.24 3.50 -1.81
CA HIS A 212 12.04 4.92 -2.14
C HIS A 212 11.31 5.16 -3.47
N PRO A 213 10.44 6.18 -3.57
CA PRO A 213 9.76 6.50 -4.82
C PRO A 213 10.76 6.99 -5.88
N ARG A 214 10.48 6.69 -7.14
CA ARG A 214 11.19 7.25 -8.31
C ARG A 214 10.29 7.17 -9.55
N LEU A 215 10.66 7.91 -10.60
CA LEU A 215 9.98 7.85 -11.90
C LEU A 215 9.92 6.39 -12.41
N ASP A 216 8.78 6.02 -12.98
CA ASP A 216 8.51 4.69 -13.57
C ASP A 216 8.58 3.48 -12.60
N LYS A 217 8.78 3.70 -11.31
CA LYS A 217 8.66 2.65 -10.27
C LYS A 217 7.20 2.39 -9.92
N TYR A 218 6.88 1.12 -9.62
CA TYR A 218 5.56 0.74 -9.11
C TYR A 218 5.17 1.52 -7.84
N GLY A 219 4.03 2.20 -7.88
CA GLY A 219 3.63 3.23 -6.91
C GLY A 219 2.95 2.75 -5.62
N HIS A 220 2.86 1.44 -5.37
CA HIS A 220 2.30 0.89 -4.12
C HIS A 220 3.29 0.01 -3.38
N ALA A 221 3.01 -0.25 -2.10
CA ALA A 221 3.72 -1.28 -1.34
C ALA A 221 3.28 -2.67 -1.84
N ALA A 222 4.23 -3.51 -2.22
CA ALA A 222 3.96 -4.87 -2.67
C ALA A 222 5.20 -5.76 -2.54
N GLN A 223 4.98 -7.08 -2.62
CA GLN A 223 6.03 -8.08 -2.66
C GLN A 223 5.93 -8.88 -3.96
N TRP A 224 7.07 -9.11 -4.62
CA TRP A 224 7.19 -9.95 -5.81
C TRP A 224 8.04 -11.17 -5.50
N GLY A 225 7.53 -12.36 -5.82
CA GLY A 225 8.36 -13.56 -5.89
C GLY A 225 9.09 -13.58 -7.23
N LEU A 226 10.40 -13.35 -7.21
CA LEU A 226 11.27 -13.35 -8.39
C LEU A 226 11.71 -14.77 -8.76
N ALA A 227 12.00 -15.59 -7.76
CA ALA A 227 12.20 -17.03 -7.91
C ALA A 227 11.41 -17.74 -6.82
N GLN A 228 10.67 -18.79 -7.19
CA GLN A 228 9.92 -19.60 -6.25
C GLN A 228 10.79 -20.72 -5.69
N HIS A 229 10.57 -21.08 -4.43
CA HIS A 229 11.19 -22.28 -3.88
C HIS A 229 10.74 -23.51 -4.68
N LYS A 230 11.71 -24.32 -5.13
CA LYS A 230 11.40 -25.56 -5.86
C LYS A 230 12.45 -26.61 -5.57
N ARG A 231 11.99 -27.81 -5.20
CA ARG A 231 12.79 -29.04 -5.26
C ARG A 231 12.56 -29.71 -6.61
N TRP A 232 13.64 -29.88 -7.36
CA TRP A 232 13.61 -30.54 -8.66
C TRP A 232 13.68 -32.06 -8.50
N SER A 233 13.26 -32.79 -9.53
CA SER A 233 13.28 -34.27 -9.53
C SER A 233 14.70 -34.85 -9.41
N ASP A 234 15.72 -34.11 -9.82
CA ASP A 234 17.14 -34.47 -9.68
C ASP A 234 17.75 -34.10 -8.31
N GLY A 235 16.92 -33.64 -7.37
CA GLY A 235 17.35 -33.28 -6.02
C GLY A 235 17.90 -31.86 -5.88
N ARG A 236 18.08 -31.09 -6.97
CA ARG A 236 18.45 -29.67 -6.88
C ARG A 236 17.36 -28.88 -6.18
N VAL A 237 17.76 -27.83 -5.48
CA VAL A 237 16.84 -26.90 -4.81
C VAL A 237 17.07 -25.48 -5.33
N THR A 238 16.04 -24.88 -5.92
CA THR A 238 15.98 -23.44 -6.18
C THR A 238 15.54 -22.76 -4.90
N ARG A 239 16.38 -21.87 -4.37
CA ARG A 239 16.03 -21.03 -3.24
C ARG A 239 15.13 -19.88 -3.70
N PRO A 240 14.14 -19.49 -2.90
CA PRO A 240 13.28 -18.37 -3.22
C PRO A 240 14.08 -17.07 -3.27
N VAL A 241 13.66 -16.19 -4.17
CA VAL A 241 14.14 -14.81 -4.26
C VAL A 241 12.91 -13.92 -4.31
N ALA A 242 12.87 -12.89 -3.47
CA ALA A 242 11.76 -11.94 -3.43
C ALA A 242 12.23 -10.49 -3.60
N ALA A 243 11.30 -9.58 -3.86
CA ALA A 243 11.51 -8.14 -3.73
C ALA A 243 10.37 -7.52 -2.96
N LEU A 244 10.68 -6.73 -1.93
CA LEU A 244 9.72 -5.85 -1.26
C LEU A 244 9.91 -4.44 -1.82
N VAL A 245 8.87 -3.91 -2.46
CA VAL A 245 8.88 -2.56 -3.02
C VAL A 245 7.92 -1.69 -2.22
N CYS A 246 8.41 -0.55 -1.76
CA CYS A 246 7.66 0.49 -1.06
C CYS A 246 7.93 1.86 -1.70
N ASN A 247 7.32 2.92 -1.17
CA ASN A 247 7.49 4.29 -1.67
C ASN A 247 7.58 5.30 -0.50
N PHE A 248 8.43 5.01 0.48
CA PHE A 248 8.75 5.92 1.59
C PHE A 248 9.62 7.08 1.10
N THR A 249 9.26 8.31 1.49
CA THR A 249 9.99 9.52 1.11
C THR A 249 11.48 9.36 1.32
N LYS A 250 12.30 9.66 0.31
CA LYS A 250 13.76 9.54 0.44
C LYS A 250 14.26 10.53 1.52
N PRO A 251 15.25 10.17 2.36
CA PRO A 251 15.86 11.16 3.24
C PRO A 251 16.52 12.27 2.42
N THR A 252 16.57 13.47 2.97
CA THR A 252 17.40 14.59 2.49
C THR A 252 18.53 14.84 3.48
N ASP A 253 19.52 15.66 3.11
CA ASP A 253 20.64 16.02 3.99
C ASP A 253 20.19 16.61 5.33
N GLU A 254 19.02 17.25 5.35
CA GLU A 254 18.45 17.94 6.52
C GLU A 254 17.37 17.12 7.24
N LYS A 255 16.84 16.06 6.62
CA LYS A 255 15.68 15.34 7.13
C LYS A 255 15.72 13.84 6.87
N PRO A 256 15.69 12.99 7.90
CA PRO A 256 15.59 11.54 7.72
C PRO A 256 14.25 11.15 7.09
N SER A 257 14.24 9.97 6.44
CA SER A 257 13.02 9.34 5.92
C SER A 257 12.11 8.89 7.03
#